data_AF-A0A2S2Q8F8-F1
#
_entry.id   AF-A0A2S2Q8F8-F1
#
_cell.length_a   1.000
_cell.length_b   1.000
_cell.length_c   1.000
_cell.angle_alpha   90.00
_cell.angle_beta   90.00
_cell.angle_gamma   90.00
#
_symmetry.space_group_name_H-M   'P 1'
#
loop_
_entity.id
_entity.type
_entity.pdbx_description
1 polymer ?
#
loop_
_entity_poly.entity_id
_entity_poly.type
_entity_poly.pdbx_seq_one_letter_code
_entity_poly.pdbx_strand_id
1 'polypeptide(L)'
;MSIRPDIHPRTKKTIYNVYNYFKMLASKEDQPKMANFFRLCQERTADACGVSRFTVQRICKESKTISLGVEEELSVGSSTDIKFRSPRKRYSRNKPITDLDDFDSEVVRGVIHSFYDKEEFPRRFL
;
A
#
# COMPACT_ATOMS: atom_id res chain seq x y z
N MET A 1 -17.46 2.22 -10.33
CA MET A 1 -16.07 2.12 -9.84
C MET A 1 -15.72 3.41 -9.10
N SER A 2 -15.48 3.36 -7.78
CA SER A 2 -15.10 4.56 -7.02
C SER A 2 -13.66 4.97 -7.42
N ILE A 3 -13.53 6.10 -8.10
CA ILE A 3 -12.23 6.66 -8.51
C ILE A 3 -11.51 7.03 -7.21
N ARG A 4 -10.44 6.29 -6.91
CA ARG A 4 -9.63 6.53 -5.71
C ARG A 4 -8.75 7.74 -5.98
N PRO A 5 -8.91 8.87 -5.27
CA PRO A 5 -7.98 9.97 -5.42
C PRO A 5 -6.61 9.48 -4.94
N ASP A 6 -5.66 9.62 -5.85
CA ASP A 6 -4.30 9.21 -5.62
C ASP A 6 -3.55 10.34 -4.92
N ILE A 7 -3.46 10.23 -3.59
CA ILE A 7 -2.91 11.30 -2.75
C ILE A 7 -1.40 11.10 -2.67
N HIS A 8 -0.66 12.13 -3.08
CA HIS A 8 0.79 12.12 -3.02
C HIS A 8 1.31 11.82 -1.60
N PRO A 9 2.38 11.02 -1.43
CA PRO A 9 2.91 10.64 -0.11
C PRO A 9 3.17 11.81 0.84
N ARG A 10 3.68 12.92 0.31
CA ARG A 10 3.92 14.15 1.10
C ARG A 10 2.64 14.71 1.71
N THR A 11 1.56 14.73 0.94
CA THR A 11 0.24 15.19 1.41
C THR A 11 -0.33 14.23 2.45
N LYS A 12 -0.18 12.91 2.25
CA LYS A 12 -0.56 11.91 3.28
C LYS A 12 0.18 12.14 4.60
N LYS A 13 1.48 12.46 4.54
CA LYS A 13 2.30 12.81 5.72
C LYS A 13 1.75 14.02 6.45
N THR A 14 1.41 15.10 5.73
CA THR A 14 0.78 16.28 6.33
C THR A 14 -0.54 15.94 7.00
N ILE A 15 -1.44 15.21 6.33
CA ILE A 15 -2.74 14.80 6.90
C ILE A 15 -2.53 13.94 8.16
N TYR A 16 -1.58 13.01 8.13
CA TYR A 16 -1.27 12.16 9.27
C TYR A 16 -0.69 12.94 10.45
N ASN A 17 0.14 13.95 10.20
CA ASN A 17 0.67 14.83 11.24
C ASN A 17 -0.43 15.62 11.93
N VAL A 18 -1.40 16.15 11.17
CA VAL A 18 -2.57 16.84 11.73
C VAL A 18 -3.41 15.88 12.58
N TYR A 19 -3.63 14.65 12.10
CA TYR A 19 -4.30 13.60 12.89
C TYR A 19 -3.58 13.31 14.21
N ASN A 20 -2.25 13.15 14.19
CA ASN A 20 -1.47 12.91 15.40
C ASN A 20 -1.56 14.09 16.36
N TYR A 21 -1.51 15.31 15.86
CA TYR A 21 -1.67 16.50 16.69
C TYR A 21 -3.02 16.50 17.42
N PHE A 22 -4.13 16.27 16.72
CA PHE A 22 -5.45 16.15 17.35
C PHE A 22 -5.54 14.97 18.32
N LYS A 23 -4.88 13.85 18.00
CA LYS A 23 -4.78 12.71 18.91
C LYS A 23 -4.04 13.06 20.21
N MET A 24 -2.95 13.82 20.13
CA MET A 24 -2.27 14.31 21.33
C MET A 24 -3.16 15.25 22.14
N LEU A 25 -3.90 16.15 21.49
CA LEU A 25 -4.83 17.04 22.19
C LEU A 25 -5.97 16.27 22.87
N ALA A 26 -6.44 15.16 22.27
CA ALA A 26 -7.43 14.28 22.87
C ALA A 26 -6.92 13.54 24.12
N SER A 27 -5.60 13.37 24.25
CA SER A 27 -4.96 12.68 25.38
C SER A 27 -4.57 13.62 26.53
N LYS A 28 -4.68 14.95 26.37
CA LYS A 28 -4.37 15.90 27.45
C LYS A 28 -5.52 15.98 28.45
N GLU A 29 -5.23 15.67 29.71
CA GLU A 29 -6.22 15.74 30.80
C GLU A 29 -6.47 17.18 31.29
N ASP A 30 -5.53 18.09 31.03
CA ASP A 30 -5.57 19.49 31.49
C ASP A 30 -6.81 20.28 31.01
N GLN A 31 -7.44 19.84 29.90
CA GLN A 31 -8.62 20.50 29.33
C GLN A 31 -9.66 19.47 28.85
N PRO A 32 -10.55 18.98 29.74
CA PRO A 32 -11.48 17.90 29.42
C PRO A 32 -12.47 18.26 28.30
N LYS A 33 -12.86 19.54 28.20
CA LYS A 33 -13.73 20.02 27.10
C LYS A 33 -13.04 19.89 25.74
N MET A 34 -11.76 20.27 25.66
CA MET A 34 -10.96 20.18 24.44
C MET A 34 -10.67 18.73 24.08
N ALA A 35 -10.33 17.91 25.06
CA ALA A 35 -10.08 16.48 24.89
C ALA A 35 -11.32 15.75 24.34
N ASN A 36 -12.50 16.04 24.89
CA ASN A 36 -13.77 15.50 24.40
C ASN A 36 -14.07 15.92 22.95
N PHE A 37 -13.76 17.15 22.56
CA PHE A 37 -13.93 17.62 21.19
C PHE A 37 -13.06 16.85 20.19
N PHE A 38 -11.83 16.54 20.58
CA PHE A 38 -10.89 15.78 19.75
C PHE A 38 -11.03 14.27 19.86
N ARG A 39 -11.97 13.73 20.67
CA ARG A 39 -12.22 12.28 20.71
C ARG A 39 -12.57 11.70 19.33
N LEU A 40 -13.18 12.52 18.48
CA LEU A 40 -13.46 12.24 17.06
C LEU A 40 -12.33 12.74 16.12
N CYS A 41 -11.06 12.47 16.48
CA CYS A 41 -9.86 12.93 15.76
C CYS A 41 -9.98 12.81 14.23
N GLN A 42 -10.48 11.68 13.71
CA GLN A 42 -10.53 11.41 12.27
C GLN A 42 -11.49 12.35 11.53
N GLU A 43 -12.61 12.72 12.15
CA GLU A 43 -13.56 13.68 11.57
C GLU A 43 -12.96 15.08 11.60
N ARG A 44 -12.34 15.47 12.72
CA ARG A 44 -11.68 16.78 12.83
C ARG A 44 -10.54 16.93 11.83
N THR A 45 -9.76 15.88 11.59
CA THR A 45 -8.74 15.90 10.53
C THR A 45 -9.36 15.97 9.14
N ALA A 46 -10.47 15.27 8.90
CA ALA A 46 -11.19 15.32 7.63
C ALA A 46 -11.67 16.74 7.32
N ASP A 47 -12.31 17.39 8.30
CA ASP A 47 -12.78 18.77 8.21
C ASP A 47 -11.61 19.75 8.00
N ALA A 48 -10.55 19.64 8.82
CA ALA A 48 -9.40 20.56 8.77
C ALA A 48 -8.57 20.42 7.47
N CYS A 49 -8.44 19.21 6.93
CA CYS A 49 -7.69 18.95 5.70
C CYS A 49 -8.56 18.97 4.43
N GLY A 50 -9.88 19.16 4.55
CA GLY A 50 -10.80 19.15 3.41
C GLY A 50 -10.85 17.81 2.66
N VAL A 51 -10.70 16.69 3.38
CA VAL A 51 -10.70 15.34 2.79
C VAL A 51 -11.77 14.46 3.41
N SER A 52 -12.17 13.38 2.74
CA SER A 52 -13.13 12.45 3.33
C SER A 52 -12.59 11.74 4.59
N ARG A 53 -13.47 11.43 5.55
CA ARG A 53 -13.13 10.58 6.71
C ARG A 53 -12.51 9.23 6.29
N PHE A 54 -13.02 8.63 5.22
CA PHE A 54 -12.47 7.38 4.67
C PHE A 54 -11.02 7.54 4.20
N THR A 55 -10.67 8.69 3.64
CA THR A 55 -9.28 9.03 3.28
C THR A 55 -8.38 9.02 4.51
N VAL A 56 -8.78 9.71 5.57
CA VAL A 56 -8.02 9.76 6.84
C VAL A 56 -7.88 8.36 7.43
N GLN A 57 -8.97 7.59 7.49
CA GLN A 57 -8.95 6.22 8.01
C GLN A 57 -7.99 5.32 7.22
N ARG A 58 -7.95 5.46 5.89
CA ARG A 58 -7.02 4.72 5.02
C ARG A 58 -5.57 5.10 5.31
N ILE A 59 -5.26 6.39 5.44
CA ILE A 59 -3.91 6.87 5.77
C ILE A 59 -3.47 6.32 7.13
N CYS A 60 -4.34 6.33 8.15
CA CYS A 60 -4.05 5.74 9.46
C CYS A 60 -3.84 4.22 9.41
N LYS A 61 -4.52 3.50 8.52
CA LYS A 61 -4.29 2.06 8.31
C LYS A 61 -2.93 1.82 7.64
N GLU A 62 -2.60 2.61 6.61
CA GLU A 62 -1.32 2.55 5.90
C GLU A 62 -0.15 2.85 6.84
N SER A 63 -0.28 3.82 7.76
CA SER A 63 0.78 4.12 8.74
C SER A 63 1.01 2.98 9.74
N LYS A 64 -0.06 2.32 10.22
CA LYS A 64 0.07 1.15 11.12
C LYS A 64 0.79 -0.02 10.44
N THR A 65 0.50 -0.27 9.17
CA THR A 65 1.20 -1.33 8.41
C THR A 65 2.67 -1.01 8.18
N ILE A 66 3.04 0.28 8.12
CA ILE A 66 4.45 0.69 8.04
C ILE A 66 5.13 0.46 9.38
N SER A 67 4.51 0.82 10.51
CA SER A 67 5.08 0.58 11.84
C SER A 67 5.28 -0.91 12.15
N LEU A 68 4.30 -1.76 11.82
CA LEU A 68 4.38 -3.22 12.02
C LEU A 68 5.42 -3.93 11.14
N GLY A 69 5.89 -3.29 10.06
CA GLY A 69 6.99 -3.79 9.24
C GLY A 69 8.37 -3.30 9.69
N VAL A 70 8.43 -2.47 10.74
CA VAL A 70 9.63 -1.81 11.28
C VAL A 70 9.83 -2.20 12.76
N GLU A 71 9.33 -3.38 13.17
CA GLU A 71 9.50 -3.90 14.54
C GLU A 71 10.95 -4.36 14.84
N GLU A 72 11.88 -4.23 13.89
CA GLU A 72 13.31 -4.09 14.19
C GLU A 72 13.65 -2.60 14.18
N GLU A 73 13.89 -2.06 15.38
CA GLU A 73 14.53 -0.78 15.70
C GLU A 73 13.61 0.38 16.17
N LEU A 74 13.41 0.37 17.49
CA LEU A 74 13.52 1.51 18.42
C LEU A 74 12.33 2.46 18.64
N SER A 75 11.62 2.18 19.74
CA SER A 75 11.43 3.03 20.92
C SER A 75 11.74 4.54 20.82
N VAL A 76 10.71 5.34 21.14
CA VAL A 76 10.73 6.65 21.85
C VAL A 76 11.46 7.82 21.18
N GLY A 77 10.66 8.79 20.73
CA GLY A 77 11.07 10.19 20.62
C GLY A 77 11.31 10.69 19.20
N SER A 78 10.46 11.64 18.77
CA SER A 78 10.73 12.64 17.74
C SER A 78 10.99 12.14 16.30
N SER A 79 10.02 12.40 15.41
CA SER A 79 10.12 12.23 13.96
C SER A 79 10.43 10.81 13.45
N THR A 80 9.54 9.85 13.73
CA THR A 80 9.48 8.63 12.92
C THR A 80 9.13 9.03 11.48
N ASP A 81 10.08 8.84 10.56
CA ASP A 81 9.91 9.18 9.15
C ASP A 81 8.95 8.15 8.51
N ILE A 82 7.65 8.34 8.74
CA ILE A 82 6.61 7.50 8.15
C ILE A 82 6.61 7.74 6.64
N LYS A 83 7.24 6.82 5.91
CA LYS A 83 7.32 6.82 4.45
C LYS A 83 6.08 6.17 3.86
N PHE A 84 5.08 6.98 3.54
CA PHE A 84 3.95 6.53 2.73
C PHE A 84 4.42 6.04 1.37
N ARG A 85 3.91 4.90 0.92
CA ARG A 85 4.30 4.36 -0.38
C ARG A 85 3.76 5.25 -1.48
N SER A 86 4.61 5.56 -2.45
CA SER A 86 4.16 6.20 -3.66
C SER A 86 3.21 5.26 -4.41
N PRO A 87 2.21 5.81 -5.09
CA PRO A 87 1.36 5.03 -5.96
C PRO A 87 2.24 4.33 -7.01
N ARG A 88 2.27 3.00 -6.96
CA ARG A 88 3.12 2.24 -7.88
C ARG A 88 2.50 2.31 -9.26
N LYS A 89 3.27 2.79 -10.24
CA LYS A 89 2.93 2.62 -11.65
C LYS A 89 2.73 1.12 -11.90
N ARG A 90 1.52 0.71 -12.31
CA ARG A 90 1.28 -0.64 -12.78
C ARG A 90 1.94 -0.75 -14.15
N TYR A 91 3.16 -1.28 -14.19
CA TYR A 91 3.81 -1.60 -15.44
C TYR A 91 3.11 -2.84 -16.02
N SER A 92 2.18 -2.65 -16.95
CA SER A 92 1.70 -3.77 -17.77
C SER A 92 2.81 -4.08 -18.76
N ARG A 93 3.49 -5.23 -18.58
CA ARG A 93 4.29 -5.78 -19.67
C ARG A 93 3.29 -6.16 -20.77
N ASN A 94 3.45 -5.59 -21.95
CA ASN A 94 2.78 -6.13 -23.12
C ASN A 94 3.26 -7.57 -23.24
N LYS A 95 2.33 -8.53 -23.29
CA LYS A 95 2.70 -9.90 -23.63
C LYS A 95 3.35 -9.85 -25.02
N PRO A 96 4.44 -10.59 -25.27
CA PRO A 96 4.93 -10.72 -26.64
C PRO A 96 3.77 -11.22 -27.50
N ILE A 97 3.57 -10.59 -28.66
CA ILE A 97 2.57 -11.05 -29.62
C ILE A 97 3.13 -12.37 -30.17
N THR A 98 2.74 -13.47 -29.53
CA THR A 98 2.85 -14.79 -30.11
C THR A 98 1.60 -14.99 -30.95
N ASP A 99 1.75 -15.31 -32.22
CA ASP A 99 0.67 -15.76 -33.11
C ASP A 99 0.26 -17.21 -32.78
N LEU A 100 0.33 -17.56 -31.48
CA LEU A 100 -0.05 -18.84 -30.93
C LEU A 100 -1.35 -18.60 -30.17
N ASP A 101 -2.40 -19.29 -30.59
CA ASP A 101 -3.64 -19.30 -29.83
C ASP A 101 -3.53 -20.22 -28.59
N ASP A 102 -4.59 -20.25 -27.78
CA ASP A 102 -4.60 -21.07 -26.58
C ASP A 102 -4.45 -22.57 -26.91
N PHE A 103 -4.93 -23.01 -28.09
CA PHE A 103 -4.83 -24.41 -28.53
C PHE A 103 -3.39 -24.76 -28.92
N ASP A 104 -2.75 -23.95 -29.76
CA ASP A 104 -1.36 -24.11 -30.18
C ASP A 104 -0.41 -24.10 -28.99
N SER A 105 -0.71 -23.25 -28.00
CA SER A 105 0.06 -23.18 -26.76
C SER A 105 0.04 -24.51 -25.98
N GLU A 106 -1.10 -25.20 -25.95
CA GLU A 106 -1.28 -26.48 -25.26
C GLU A 106 -0.64 -27.62 -26.04
N VAL A 107 -0.73 -27.60 -27.38
CA VAL A 107 -0.04 -28.57 -28.24
C VAL A 107 1.48 -28.49 -28.04
N VAL A 108 2.05 -27.28 -28.07
CA VAL A 108 3.49 -27.07 -27.83
C VAL A 108 3.87 -27.57 -26.44
N ARG A 109 3.05 -27.29 -25.42
CA ARG A 109 3.28 -27.75 -24.05
C ARG A 109 3.26 -29.27 -23.95
N GLY A 110 2.31 -29.94 -24.59
CA GLY A 110 2.20 -31.39 -24.64
C GLY A 110 3.39 -32.06 -25.33
N VAL A 111 3.84 -31.49 -26.45
CA VAL A 111 5.04 -31.96 -27.16
C VAL A 111 6.28 -31.84 -26.28
N ILE A 112 6.47 -30.69 -25.62
CA ILE A 112 7.58 -30.48 -24.68
C ILE A 112 7.54 -31.49 -23.54
N HIS A 113 6.38 -31.69 -22.91
CA HIS A 113 6.23 -32.67 -21.84
C HIS A 113 6.53 -34.09 -22.29
N SER A 114 6.14 -34.46 -23.52
CA SER A 114 6.39 -35.79 -24.06
C SER A 114 7.89 -36.13 -24.19
N PHE A 115 8.77 -35.13 -24.34
CA PHE A 115 10.22 -35.34 -24.31
C PHE A 115 10.72 -35.69 -22.90
N TYR A 116 10.12 -35.11 -21.87
CA TYR A 116 10.45 -35.45 -20.48
C TYR A 116 9.97 -36.85 -20.10
N ASP A 117 8.77 -37.24 -20.54
CA ASP A 117 8.23 -38.59 -20.31
C ASP A 117 9.06 -39.68 -20.98
N LYS A 118 9.73 -39.34 -22.10
CA LYS A 118 10.61 -40.25 -22.85
C LYS A 118 12.08 -40.22 -22.39
N GLU A 119 12.42 -39.43 -21.38
CA GLU A 119 13.80 -39.18 -20.93
C GLU A 119 14.74 -38.66 -22.04
N GLU A 120 14.18 -38.13 -23.13
CA GLU A 120 14.90 -37.54 -24.26
C GLU A 120 15.22 -36.08 -23.94
N PHE A 121 16.11 -35.87 -22.97
CA PHE A 121 16.58 -34.54 -22.65
C PHE A 121 17.32 -33.94 -23.86
N PRO A 122 17.23 -32.62 -24.08
CA PRO A 122 18.06 -31.93 -25.05
C PRO A 122 19.54 -32.16 -24.70
N ARG A 123 20.15 -33.19 -25.28
CA ARG A 123 21.59 -33.42 -25.17
C ARG A 123 22.23 -32.28 -25.94
N ARG A 124 23.08 -31.50 -25.27
CA ARG A 124 23.87 -30.44 -25.91
C ARG A 124 24.52 -31.05 -27.17
N PHE A 125 24.16 -30.52 -28.34
CA PHE A 125 24.93 -30.72 -29.55
C PHE A 125 26.29 -30.04 -29.32
N LEU A 126 27.36 -30.83 -29.21
CA LEU A 126 28.75 -30.40 -29.33
C LEU A 126 29.13 -30.34 -30.81
#